data_AF-A0AAE9E6L5-F1
#
_entry.id   AF-A0AAE9E6L5-F1
#
_cell.length_a   1.000
_cell.length_b   1.000
_cell.length_c   1.000
_cell.angle_alpha   90.00
_cell.angle_beta   90.00
_cell.angle_gamma   90.00
#
_symmetry.space_group_name_H-M   'P 1'
#
loop_
_entity.id
_entity.type
_entity.pdbx_description
1 polymer ?
#
loop_
_entity_poly.entity_id
_entity_poly.type
_entity_poly.pdbx_seq_one_letter_code
_entity_poly.pdbx_strand_id
1 'polypeptide(L)'
;MLENLKNALETRIFEPKRDTESEFLIAIDHCFAIKGQGTVLTGTVIRGILKLNAEIEFASLAERRRVKTLESWKQRVSHVAAGNRAAFLVSPSFDESRFSRCISGAPGALKPTTHVLATVDPIQFFRKSINSKSKVHVAVAFETVMAECQFLRDADSGEEFEVLPALLAPCQVLLIFEKSVFLPEDYSMPFMAARLEQQPGQGCRFAFCGEIFRKNAEILKRFSRKLRKGVVERIEKDGYSAICTGMFKAETNFEIFRNFQIITASGPRGTIEGAFGKSGKFRVTFPQKIDKIVQEKEEISLFLKKYHNDNRLISYIPDDLK
;
A
#
# COMPACT_ATOMS: atom_id res chain seq x y z
N MET A 1 -45.81 -9.33 -8.09
CA MET A 1 -44.38 -9.59 -7.76
C MET A 1 -43.44 -8.63 -8.49
N LEU A 2 -43.52 -8.54 -9.83
CA LEU A 2 -42.69 -7.60 -10.61
C LEU A 2 -42.99 -6.13 -10.29
N GLU A 3 -44.26 -5.76 -10.16
CA GLU A 3 -44.64 -4.37 -9.85
C GLU A 3 -44.13 -3.92 -8.49
N ASN A 4 -44.24 -4.78 -7.48
CA ASN A 4 -43.68 -4.53 -6.16
C ASN A 4 -42.16 -4.34 -6.20
N LEU A 5 -41.46 -5.07 -7.08
CA LEU A 5 -40.02 -4.91 -7.26
C LEU A 5 -39.69 -3.57 -7.93
N LYS A 6 -40.42 -3.16 -8.97
CA LYS A 6 -40.22 -1.85 -9.61
C LYS A 6 -40.41 -0.71 -8.61
N ASN A 7 -41.52 -0.73 -7.87
CA ASN A 7 -41.79 0.26 -6.83
C ASN A 7 -40.70 0.26 -5.74
N ALA A 8 -40.21 -0.91 -5.36
CA ALA A 8 -39.11 -1.03 -4.40
C ALA A 8 -37.76 -0.52 -4.94
N LEU A 9 -37.52 -0.59 -6.25
CA LEU A 9 -36.35 -0.01 -6.89
C LEU A 9 -36.49 1.52 -6.97
N GLU A 10 -37.62 2.02 -7.44
CA GLU A 10 -37.88 3.46 -7.56
C GLU A 10 -37.74 4.19 -6.23
N THR A 11 -38.23 3.58 -5.13
CA THR A 11 -38.13 4.16 -3.78
C THR A 11 -36.73 4.09 -3.17
N ARG A 12 -35.81 3.29 -3.74
CA ARG A 12 -34.44 3.10 -3.24
C ARG A 12 -33.36 3.70 -4.13
N ILE A 13 -33.68 3.99 -5.38
CA ILE A 13 -32.75 4.66 -6.29
C ILE A 13 -32.50 6.07 -5.76
N PHE A 14 -31.23 6.39 -5.58
CA PHE A 14 -30.77 7.75 -5.37
C PHE A 14 -29.96 8.17 -6.59
N GLU A 15 -30.09 9.43 -7.00
CA GLU A 15 -29.20 9.98 -8.01
C GLU A 15 -27.93 10.51 -7.32
N PRO A 16 -26.74 9.92 -7.59
CA PRO A 16 -25.51 10.44 -7.03
C PRO A 16 -25.17 11.79 -7.66
N LYS A 17 -24.46 12.63 -6.90
CA LYS A 17 -23.83 13.82 -7.48
C LYS A 17 -22.82 13.38 -8.54
N ARG A 18 -23.06 13.78 -9.78
CA ARG A 18 -22.20 13.49 -10.93
C ARG A 18 -21.05 14.49 -10.96
N ASP A 19 -19.84 13.99 -11.09
CA ASP A 19 -18.65 14.81 -11.22
C ASP A 19 -18.40 15.17 -12.69
N THR A 20 -18.80 16.37 -13.09
CA THR A 20 -18.66 16.88 -14.46
C THR A 20 -17.46 17.78 -14.66
N GLU A 21 -16.84 18.24 -13.57
CA GLU A 21 -15.78 19.25 -13.60
C GLU A 21 -14.38 18.63 -13.61
N SER A 22 -14.24 17.44 -13.03
CA SER A 22 -12.96 16.72 -13.05
C SER A 22 -12.58 16.24 -14.45
N GLU A 23 -11.31 15.85 -14.57
CA GLU A 23 -10.77 15.30 -15.80
C GLU A 23 -11.51 14.03 -16.25
N PHE A 24 -11.81 13.95 -17.55
CA PHE A 24 -12.60 12.86 -18.14
C PHE A 24 -11.97 11.48 -17.92
N LEU A 25 -12.77 10.55 -17.38
CA LEU A 25 -12.47 9.11 -17.32
C LEU A 25 -13.69 8.29 -17.75
N ILE A 26 -13.45 7.20 -18.47
CA ILE A 26 -14.45 6.24 -18.92
C ILE A 26 -14.02 4.80 -18.61
N ALA A 27 -14.98 4.03 -18.12
CA ALA A 27 -14.90 2.59 -17.94
C ALA A 27 -15.37 1.91 -19.24
N ILE A 28 -14.45 1.35 -20.03
CA ILE A 28 -14.75 0.70 -21.31
C ILE A 28 -14.94 -0.80 -21.06
N ASP A 29 -16.06 -1.37 -21.53
CA ASP A 29 -16.36 -2.80 -21.35
C ASP A 29 -16.31 -3.61 -22.65
N HIS A 30 -16.67 -3.02 -23.79
CA HIS A 30 -16.64 -3.66 -25.10
C HIS A 30 -15.97 -2.76 -26.13
N CYS A 31 -15.33 -3.41 -27.09
CA CYS A 31 -14.60 -2.81 -28.19
C CYS A 31 -14.77 -3.72 -29.42
N PHE A 32 -15.07 -3.15 -30.58
CA PHE A 32 -15.13 -3.90 -31.84
C PHE A 32 -14.80 -3.00 -33.02
N ALA A 33 -14.10 -3.53 -34.01
CA ALA A 33 -13.76 -2.79 -35.23
C ALA A 33 -14.90 -2.81 -36.26
N ILE A 34 -15.08 -1.68 -36.94
CA ILE A 34 -15.92 -1.55 -38.13
C ILE A 34 -14.99 -1.29 -39.32
N LYS A 35 -14.92 -2.27 -40.23
CA LYS A 35 -14.06 -2.22 -41.42
C LYS A 35 -14.28 -0.91 -42.20
N GLY A 36 -13.21 -0.15 -42.38
CA GLY A 36 -13.21 1.12 -43.13
C GLY A 36 -13.74 2.34 -42.37
N GLN A 37 -14.28 2.20 -41.15
CA GLN A 37 -14.76 3.34 -40.35
C GLN A 37 -13.85 3.64 -39.16
N GLY A 38 -13.45 2.59 -38.41
CA GLY A 38 -12.67 2.72 -37.19
C GLY A 38 -13.11 1.70 -36.13
N THR A 39 -12.80 1.98 -34.88
CA THR A 39 -13.15 1.11 -33.74
C THR A 39 -14.26 1.74 -32.92
N VAL A 40 -15.30 0.98 -32.60
CA VAL A 40 -16.38 1.39 -31.70
C VAL A 40 -16.10 0.86 -30.30
N LEU A 41 -16.23 1.75 -29.32
CA LEU A 41 -16.07 1.44 -27.92
C LEU A 41 -17.35 1.78 -27.17
N THR A 42 -17.72 0.92 -26.22
CA THR A 42 -18.83 1.19 -25.32
C THR A 42 -18.33 1.25 -23.88
N GLY A 43 -18.80 2.24 -23.13
CA GLY A 43 -18.32 2.48 -21.78
C GLY A 43 -19.27 3.35 -20.97
N THR A 44 -19.01 3.43 -19.67
CA THR A 44 -19.72 4.31 -18.75
C THR A 44 -18.76 5.38 -18.27
N VAL A 45 -19.13 6.64 -18.43
CA VAL A 45 -18.31 7.77 -17.98
C VAL A 45 -18.27 7.77 -16.46
N ILE A 46 -17.07 7.68 -15.89
CA ILE A 46 -16.85 7.66 -14.43
C ILE A 46 -16.93 9.09 -13.90
N ARG A 47 -16.22 10.02 -14.57
CA ARG A 47 -16.14 11.45 -14.22
C ARG A 47 -15.83 12.29 -15.46
N GLY A 48 -16.03 13.60 -15.34
CA GLY A 48 -15.81 14.59 -16.38
C GLY A 48 -16.79 14.48 -17.55
N ILE A 49 -16.41 15.09 -18.67
CA ILE A 49 -17.23 15.17 -19.89
C ILE A 49 -16.39 14.74 -21.10
N LEU A 50 -16.91 13.81 -21.90
CA LEU A 50 -16.39 13.52 -23.24
C LEU A 50 -17.18 14.31 -24.27
N LYS A 51 -16.47 15.08 -25.10
CA LYS A 51 -17.07 15.84 -26.21
C LYS A 51 -16.75 15.18 -27.54
N LEU A 52 -17.65 15.34 -28.51
CA LEU A 52 -17.37 14.98 -29.90
C LEU A 52 -16.09 15.69 -30.36
N ASN A 53 -15.28 15.01 -31.18
CA ASN A 53 -13.98 15.48 -31.67
C ASN A 53 -12.88 15.65 -30.62
N ALA A 54 -13.11 15.32 -29.35
CA ALA A 54 -12.05 15.28 -28.33
C ALA A 54 -11.07 14.12 -28.61
N GLU A 55 -9.86 14.24 -28.08
CA GLU A 55 -8.91 13.14 -28.02
C GLU A 55 -9.12 12.30 -26.75
N ILE A 56 -9.00 10.99 -26.91
CA ILE A 56 -8.99 10.02 -25.82
C ILE A 56 -7.66 9.26 -25.85
N GLU A 57 -7.09 9.00 -24.68
CA GLU A 57 -5.87 8.20 -24.53
C GLU A 57 -6.19 6.80 -24.00
N PHE A 58 -5.67 5.82 -24.72
CA PHE A 58 -5.69 4.41 -24.37
C PHE A 58 -4.32 4.06 -23.78
N ALA A 59 -4.12 4.40 -22.51
CA ALA A 59 -2.80 4.41 -21.87
C ALA A 59 -2.07 3.05 -21.92
N SER A 60 -2.81 1.93 -21.78
CA SER A 60 -2.25 0.57 -21.89
C SER A 60 -1.77 0.20 -23.29
N LEU A 61 -2.23 0.91 -24.33
CA LEU A 61 -1.77 0.76 -25.72
C LEU A 61 -0.72 1.81 -26.11
N ALA A 62 -0.49 2.83 -25.27
CA ALA A 62 0.26 4.04 -25.62
C ALA A 62 -0.28 4.72 -26.90
N GLU A 63 -1.60 4.71 -27.09
CA GLU A 63 -2.25 5.29 -28.27
C GLU A 63 -3.23 6.41 -27.89
N ARG A 64 -3.37 7.37 -28.80
CA ARG A 64 -4.40 8.40 -28.75
C ARG A 64 -5.24 8.35 -30.00
N ARG A 65 -6.55 8.58 -29.83
CA ARG A 65 -7.49 8.65 -30.95
C ARG A 65 -8.48 9.77 -30.76
N ARG A 66 -9.00 10.28 -31.88
CA ARG A 66 -10.03 11.31 -31.89
C ARG A 66 -11.41 10.69 -32.00
N VAL A 67 -12.34 11.15 -31.16
CA VAL A 67 -13.74 10.72 -31.18
C VAL A 67 -14.44 11.28 -32.42
N LYS A 68 -14.90 10.39 -33.31
CA LYS A 68 -15.56 10.73 -34.57
C LYS A 68 -17.07 10.77 -34.46
N THR A 69 -17.64 9.84 -33.69
CA THR A 69 -19.06 9.82 -33.37
C THR A 69 -19.24 9.54 -31.90
N LEU A 70 -20.34 10.04 -31.35
CA LEU A 70 -20.70 9.86 -29.96
C LEU A 70 -22.21 9.66 -29.86
N GLU A 71 -22.60 8.58 -29.19
CA GLU A 71 -23.98 8.15 -29.04
C GLU A 71 -24.28 7.77 -27.59
N SER A 72 -25.47 8.15 -27.13
CA SER A 72 -26.04 7.73 -25.84
C SER A 72 -27.54 7.53 -26.03
N TRP A 73 -28.12 6.51 -25.39
CA TRP A 73 -29.55 6.18 -25.51
C TRP A 73 -30.08 6.07 -26.95
N LYS A 74 -29.27 5.48 -27.86
CA LYS A 74 -29.57 5.34 -29.30
C LYS A 74 -29.73 6.67 -30.05
N GLN A 75 -29.17 7.76 -29.51
CA GLN A 75 -29.18 9.08 -30.12
C GLN A 75 -27.75 9.60 -30.27
N ARG A 76 -27.50 10.34 -31.36
CA ARG A 76 -26.23 11.06 -31.54
C ARG A 76 -26.22 12.29 -30.66
N VAL A 77 -25.12 12.49 -29.95
CA VAL A 77 -24.95 13.59 -28.98
C VAL A 77 -23.63 14.31 -29.21
N SER A 78 -23.58 15.58 -28.84
CA SER A 78 -22.35 16.38 -28.92
C SER A 78 -21.40 16.13 -27.74
N HIS A 79 -21.91 15.61 -26.63
CA HIS A 79 -21.15 15.29 -25.42
C HIS A 79 -21.88 14.24 -24.56
N VAL A 80 -21.13 13.59 -23.67
CA VAL A 80 -21.63 12.71 -22.60
C VAL A 80 -20.90 13.06 -21.31
N ALA A 81 -21.58 12.97 -20.18
CA ALA A 81 -21.06 13.33 -18.85
C ALA A 81 -21.05 12.14 -17.91
N ALA A 82 -20.46 12.31 -16.73
CA ALA A 82 -20.41 11.30 -15.67
C ALA A 82 -21.75 10.60 -15.41
N GLY A 83 -21.70 9.28 -15.28
CA GLY A 83 -22.87 8.40 -15.15
C GLY A 83 -23.56 8.05 -16.48
N ASN A 84 -23.26 8.73 -17.60
CA ASN A 84 -23.84 8.35 -18.89
C ASN A 84 -23.14 7.10 -19.45
N ARG A 85 -23.98 6.22 -20.00
CA ARG A 85 -23.54 5.16 -20.90
C ARG A 85 -23.30 5.73 -22.29
N ALA A 86 -22.13 5.51 -22.85
CA ALA A 86 -21.70 6.04 -24.13
C ALA A 86 -21.26 4.93 -25.08
N ALA A 87 -21.55 5.13 -26.36
CA ALA A 87 -20.92 4.44 -27.48
C ALA A 87 -20.20 5.49 -28.33
N PHE A 88 -18.95 5.26 -28.68
CA PHE A 88 -18.19 6.22 -29.47
C PHE A 88 -17.28 5.51 -30.47
N LEU A 89 -17.15 6.10 -31.66
CA LEU A 89 -16.25 5.61 -32.68
C LEU A 89 -14.96 6.44 -32.65
N VAL A 90 -13.83 5.75 -32.72
CA VAL A 90 -12.53 6.38 -32.89
C VAL A 90 -11.86 5.93 -34.18
N SER A 91 -11.06 6.82 -34.77
CA SER A 91 -10.35 6.57 -36.02
C SER A 91 -8.97 7.24 -35.99
N PRO A 92 -7.90 6.59 -36.49
CA PRO A 92 -7.88 5.29 -37.17
C PRO A 92 -8.21 4.11 -36.25
N SER A 93 -8.60 2.97 -36.84
CA SER A 93 -8.85 1.72 -36.11
C SER A 93 -7.58 1.25 -35.40
N PHE A 94 -7.73 0.56 -34.29
CA PHE A 94 -6.68 -0.20 -33.64
C PHE A 94 -7.15 -1.64 -33.39
N ASP A 95 -6.23 -2.52 -32.99
CA ASP A 95 -6.51 -3.92 -32.69
C ASP A 95 -7.38 -4.05 -31.41
N GLU A 96 -8.67 -4.33 -31.60
CA GLU A 96 -9.65 -4.47 -30.53
C GLU A 96 -9.36 -5.66 -29.61
N SER A 97 -8.66 -6.69 -30.08
CA SER A 97 -8.36 -7.89 -29.29
C SER A 97 -7.44 -7.59 -28.12
N ARG A 98 -6.65 -6.52 -28.24
CA ARG A 98 -5.71 -6.05 -27.22
C ARG A 98 -6.35 -5.12 -26.20
N PHE A 99 -7.64 -4.81 -26.34
CA PHE A 99 -8.25 -3.70 -25.62
C PHE A 99 -9.74 -3.91 -25.35
N SER A 100 -10.04 -4.49 -24.19
CA SER A 100 -11.39 -4.55 -23.62
C SER A 100 -11.31 -4.54 -22.10
N ARG A 101 -12.37 -4.10 -21.41
CA ARG A 101 -12.45 -4.05 -19.94
C ARG A 101 -11.27 -3.30 -19.31
N CYS A 102 -11.21 -2.00 -19.56
CA CYS A 102 -10.14 -1.13 -19.11
C CYS A 102 -10.69 0.27 -18.83
N ILE A 103 -9.86 1.10 -18.20
CA ILE A 103 -10.16 2.52 -18.04
C ILE A 103 -9.39 3.33 -19.07
N SER A 104 -9.96 4.46 -19.47
CA SER A 104 -9.34 5.41 -20.39
C SER A 104 -9.81 6.81 -20.05
N GLY A 105 -9.14 7.83 -20.57
CA GLY A 105 -9.43 9.19 -20.19
C GLY A 105 -8.89 10.23 -21.16
N ALA A 106 -8.90 11.47 -20.69
CA ALA A 106 -8.21 12.54 -21.37
C ALA A 106 -6.70 12.22 -21.53
N PRO A 107 -6.02 12.77 -22.55
CA PRO A 107 -4.59 12.60 -22.71
C PRO A 107 -3.79 13.00 -21.45
N GLY A 108 -2.99 12.08 -20.94
CA GLY A 108 -2.17 12.24 -19.75
C GLY A 108 -2.86 11.88 -18.44
N ALA A 109 -4.17 11.61 -18.46
CA ALA A 109 -4.98 11.40 -17.26
C ALA A 109 -4.60 10.15 -16.46
N LEU A 110 -4.05 9.13 -17.12
CA LEU A 110 -3.68 7.86 -16.50
C LEU A 110 -2.17 7.66 -16.56
N LYS A 111 -1.55 7.42 -15.41
CA LYS A 111 -0.11 7.16 -15.29
C LYS A 111 0.16 5.72 -14.90
N PRO A 112 1.16 5.06 -15.51
CA PRO A 112 1.58 3.74 -15.07
C PRO A 112 2.28 3.83 -13.71
N THR A 113 1.98 2.91 -12.81
CA THR A 113 2.68 2.77 -11.53
C THR A 113 2.69 1.32 -11.07
N THR A 114 3.75 0.93 -10.36
CA THR A 114 3.89 -0.39 -9.72
C THR A 114 3.82 -0.31 -8.20
N HIS A 115 3.91 0.89 -7.63
CA HIS A 115 3.98 1.11 -6.18
C HIS A 115 2.93 2.11 -5.75
N VAL A 116 1.98 1.67 -4.94
CA VAL A 116 0.94 2.54 -4.39
C VAL A 116 0.83 2.38 -2.88
N LEU A 117 0.52 3.48 -2.22
CA LEU A 117 0.16 3.52 -0.82
C LEU A 117 -1.35 3.74 -0.71
N ALA A 118 -1.99 2.88 0.07
CA ALA A 118 -3.43 2.82 0.17
C ALA A 118 -3.88 2.58 1.61
N THR A 119 -5.13 2.93 1.92
CA THR A 119 -5.79 2.49 3.15
C THR A 119 -6.21 1.02 3.01
N VAL A 120 -6.39 0.34 4.14
CA VAL A 120 -6.86 -1.04 4.18
C VAL A 120 -7.90 -1.21 5.26
N ASP A 121 -9.04 -1.77 4.86
CA ASP A 121 -10.07 -2.30 5.72
C ASP A 121 -10.16 -3.83 5.53
N PRO A 122 -9.88 -4.63 6.58
CA PRO A 122 -9.97 -6.08 6.49
C PRO A 122 -11.42 -6.53 6.30
N ILE A 123 -11.65 -7.50 5.44
CA ILE A 123 -12.98 -8.08 5.23
C ILE A 123 -13.23 -9.11 6.32
N GLN A 124 -14.20 -8.83 7.20
CA GLN A 124 -14.55 -9.68 8.36
C GLN A 124 -14.85 -11.16 8.02
N PHE A 125 -15.31 -11.43 6.80
CA PHE A 125 -15.64 -12.79 6.36
C PHE A 125 -14.41 -13.59 5.89
N PHE A 126 -13.27 -12.93 5.72
CA PHE A 126 -12.00 -13.58 5.38
C PHE A 126 -11.36 -14.15 6.63
N ARG A 127 -11.28 -15.48 6.73
CA ARG A 127 -10.86 -16.16 7.97
C ARG A 127 -9.36 -16.41 8.08
N LYS A 128 -8.59 -16.21 7.00
CA LYS A 128 -7.15 -16.48 6.98
C LYS A 128 -6.38 -15.21 7.35
N SER A 129 -5.21 -15.36 7.96
CA SER A 129 -4.30 -14.22 8.16
C SER A 129 -3.57 -13.86 6.86
N ILE A 130 -3.24 -12.58 6.74
CA ILE A 130 -2.42 -12.05 5.65
C ILE A 130 -1.18 -11.44 6.28
N ASN A 131 -0.06 -12.13 6.14
CA ASN A 131 1.22 -11.62 6.60
C ASN A 131 1.72 -10.53 5.65
N SER A 132 2.47 -9.58 6.16
CA SER A 132 3.23 -8.64 5.32
C SER A 132 4.18 -9.42 4.41
N LYS A 133 4.36 -8.91 3.19
CA LYS A 133 5.02 -9.55 2.04
C LYS A 133 4.26 -10.72 1.41
N SER A 134 3.01 -10.98 1.83
CA SER A 134 2.16 -11.92 1.10
C SER A 134 1.76 -11.32 -0.25
N LYS A 135 1.63 -12.18 -1.26
CA LYS A 135 1.05 -11.81 -2.56
C LYS A 135 -0.46 -12.06 -2.56
N VAL A 136 -1.22 -11.15 -3.15
CA VAL A 136 -2.67 -11.27 -3.35
C VAL A 136 -3.06 -10.71 -4.73
N HIS A 137 -4.22 -11.12 -5.23
CA HIS A 137 -4.79 -10.51 -6.42
C HIS A 137 -5.45 -9.20 -6.00
N VAL A 138 -5.05 -8.08 -6.60
CA VAL A 138 -5.62 -6.77 -6.34
C VAL A 138 -6.37 -6.32 -7.58
N ALA A 139 -7.66 -6.09 -7.42
CA ALA A 139 -8.51 -5.49 -8.43
C ALA A 139 -8.52 -3.96 -8.25
N VAL A 140 -8.09 -3.24 -9.27
CA VAL A 140 -8.19 -1.77 -9.37
C VAL A 140 -8.89 -1.44 -10.68
N ALA A 141 -10.03 -0.76 -10.61
CA ALA A 141 -10.94 -0.60 -11.75
C ALA A 141 -11.29 -1.97 -12.41
N PHE A 142 -10.87 -2.19 -13.65
CA PHE A 142 -11.06 -3.48 -14.35
C PHE A 142 -9.83 -4.38 -14.35
N GLU A 143 -8.68 -3.88 -13.91
CA GLU A 143 -7.45 -4.66 -13.89
C GLU A 143 -7.38 -5.46 -12.60
N THR A 144 -7.07 -6.76 -12.71
CA THR A 144 -6.72 -7.60 -11.57
C THR A 144 -5.28 -8.02 -11.73
N VAL A 145 -4.43 -7.53 -10.84
CA VAL A 145 -2.98 -7.72 -10.90
C VAL A 145 -2.49 -8.27 -9.57
N MET A 146 -1.53 -9.20 -9.62
CA MET A 146 -0.87 -9.69 -8.41
C MET A 146 -0.02 -8.59 -7.78
N ALA A 147 -0.12 -8.43 -6.47
CA ALA A 147 0.66 -7.48 -5.71
C ALA A 147 1.18 -8.07 -4.41
N GLU A 148 2.43 -7.76 -4.06
CA GLU A 148 2.95 -7.94 -2.71
C GLU A 148 2.37 -6.86 -1.79
N CYS A 149 1.90 -7.25 -0.61
CA CYS A 149 1.30 -6.35 0.36
C CYS A 149 2.22 -6.16 1.56
N GLN A 150 2.63 -4.92 1.83
CA GLN A 150 3.35 -4.58 3.04
C GLN A 150 2.48 -3.67 3.90
N PHE A 151 1.97 -4.19 5.00
CA PHE A 151 1.09 -3.45 5.91
C PHE A 151 1.91 -2.47 6.75
N LEU A 152 1.40 -1.26 6.89
CA LEU A 152 2.11 -0.13 7.46
C LEU A 152 1.27 0.57 8.53
N ARG A 153 1.96 1.02 9.58
CA ARG A 153 1.48 2.01 10.53
C ARG A 153 2.27 3.30 10.34
N ASP A 154 1.56 4.40 10.20
CA ASP A 154 2.17 5.73 10.19
C ASP A 154 2.82 6.00 11.55
N ALA A 155 4.09 6.36 11.54
CA ALA A 155 4.89 6.62 12.74
C ALA A 155 5.31 8.09 12.87
N ASP A 156 5.21 8.88 11.80
CA ASP A 156 5.70 10.26 11.74
C ASP A 156 4.97 11.08 10.67
N SER A 157 3.65 11.23 10.82
CA SER A 157 2.79 12.06 9.96
C SER A 157 2.99 11.86 8.44
N GLY A 158 3.26 10.62 8.02
CA GLY A 158 3.46 10.25 6.62
C GLY A 158 4.91 10.31 6.13
N GLU A 159 5.87 10.66 6.98
CA GLU A 159 7.31 10.65 6.66
C GLU A 159 7.97 9.30 6.90
N GLU A 160 7.61 8.61 7.98
CA GLU A 160 8.12 7.29 8.35
C GLU A 160 7.00 6.29 8.61
N PHE A 161 7.19 5.06 8.14
CA PHE A 161 6.23 3.99 8.30
C PHE A 161 6.84 2.78 9.00
N GLU A 162 6.13 2.27 10.01
CA GLU A 162 6.44 1.00 10.62
C GLU A 162 5.79 -0.14 9.84
N VAL A 163 6.59 -1.13 9.44
CA VAL A 163 6.11 -2.35 8.80
C VAL A 163 5.49 -3.28 9.84
N LEU A 164 4.19 -3.51 9.70
CA LEU A 164 3.42 -4.45 10.51
C LEU A 164 3.67 -5.89 10.05
N PRO A 165 3.62 -6.89 10.94
CA PRO A 165 3.86 -8.29 10.58
C PRO A 165 2.73 -8.90 9.75
N ALA A 166 1.49 -8.43 9.93
CA ALA A 166 0.29 -8.92 9.28
C ALA A 166 -0.84 -7.87 9.33
N LEU A 167 -1.88 -8.09 8.52
CA LEU A 167 -3.12 -7.33 8.60
C LEU A 167 -3.95 -7.82 9.79
N LEU A 168 -4.00 -7.01 10.85
CA LEU A 168 -4.71 -7.33 12.09
C LEU A 168 -5.87 -6.37 12.37
N ALA A 169 -5.78 -5.14 11.87
CA ALA A 169 -6.74 -4.06 12.03
C ALA A 169 -6.64 -3.13 10.82
N PRO A 170 -7.58 -2.19 10.62
CA PRO A 170 -7.44 -1.17 9.60
C PRO A 170 -6.10 -0.44 9.72
N CYS A 171 -5.41 -0.31 8.58
CA CYS A 171 -4.07 0.27 8.52
C CYS A 171 -3.78 0.82 7.12
N GLN A 172 -2.53 1.20 6.86
CA GLN A 172 -2.08 1.49 5.49
C GLN A 172 -1.40 0.28 4.87
N VAL A 173 -1.27 0.25 3.55
CA VAL A 173 -0.54 -0.78 2.82
C VAL A 173 0.25 -0.18 1.68
N LEU A 174 1.50 -0.59 1.56
CA LEU A 174 2.25 -0.46 0.32
C LEU A 174 1.96 -1.69 -0.52
N LEU A 175 1.31 -1.49 -1.67
CA LEU A 175 1.10 -2.52 -2.68
C LEU A 175 2.18 -2.38 -3.75
N ILE A 176 2.86 -3.49 -4.02
CA ILE A 176 3.89 -3.60 -5.05
C ILE A 176 3.39 -4.56 -6.12
N PHE A 177 2.91 -4.03 -7.23
CA PHE A 177 2.32 -4.80 -8.32
C PHE A 177 3.40 -5.47 -9.18
N GLU A 178 3.14 -6.70 -9.62
CA GLU A 178 4.02 -7.43 -10.54
C GLU A 178 3.99 -6.87 -11.97
N LYS A 179 2.93 -6.15 -12.31
CA LYS A 179 2.76 -5.43 -13.58
C LYS A 179 2.25 -4.03 -13.28
N SER A 180 2.64 -3.05 -14.11
CA SER A 180 2.14 -1.69 -13.98
C SER A 180 0.63 -1.65 -14.11
N VAL A 181 -0.02 -0.91 -13.22
CA VAL A 181 -1.43 -0.52 -13.33
C VAL A 181 -1.48 0.95 -13.75
N PHE A 182 -2.52 1.31 -14.50
CA PHE A 182 -2.73 2.69 -14.96
C PHE A 182 -3.75 3.39 -14.06
N LEU A 183 -3.35 4.46 -13.37
CA LEU A 183 -4.19 5.14 -12.39
C LEU A 183 -4.23 6.65 -12.63
N PRO A 184 -5.37 7.31 -12.32
CA PRO A 184 -5.44 8.77 -12.28
C PRO A 184 -4.63 9.36 -11.13
N GLU A 185 -3.97 10.51 -11.35
CA GLU A 185 -3.14 11.16 -10.33
C GLU A 185 -3.98 11.82 -9.23
N ASP A 186 -5.06 12.49 -9.60
CA ASP A 186 -5.90 13.36 -8.78
C ASP A 186 -7.09 12.64 -8.12
N TYR A 187 -7.22 11.33 -8.32
CA TYR A 187 -8.40 10.58 -7.88
C TYR A 187 -8.03 9.42 -6.95
N SER A 188 -8.75 9.33 -5.84
CA SER A 188 -8.66 8.18 -4.93
C SER A 188 -9.32 6.98 -5.60
N MET A 189 -8.55 5.93 -5.86
CA MET A 189 -9.06 4.74 -6.54
C MET A 189 -9.40 3.67 -5.51
N PRO A 190 -10.67 3.25 -5.38
CA PRO A 190 -10.99 2.10 -4.57
C PRO A 190 -10.37 0.84 -5.20
N PHE A 191 -9.94 -0.08 -4.34
CA PHE A 191 -9.43 -1.37 -4.75
C PHE A 191 -9.99 -2.48 -3.86
N MET A 192 -9.89 -3.71 -4.34
CA MET A 192 -10.24 -4.91 -3.58
C MET A 192 -9.16 -5.97 -3.75
N ALA A 193 -8.71 -6.54 -2.65
CA ALA A 193 -7.73 -7.62 -2.63
C ALA A 193 -8.41 -8.96 -2.35
N ALA A 194 -7.97 -10.02 -3.04
CA ALA A 194 -8.51 -11.36 -2.92
C ALA A 194 -7.43 -12.44 -3.07
N ARG A 195 -7.66 -13.60 -2.43
CA ARG A 195 -6.91 -14.83 -2.70
C ARG A 195 -7.72 -15.70 -3.66
N LEU A 196 -7.56 -15.46 -4.96
CA LEU A 196 -8.34 -16.14 -6.00
C LEU A 196 -7.92 -17.59 -6.25
N GLU A 197 -6.67 -17.94 -5.91
CA GLU A 197 -6.15 -19.31 -5.96
C GLU A 197 -6.83 -20.26 -4.96
N GLN A 198 -7.55 -19.71 -3.97
CA GLN A 198 -8.29 -20.51 -3.02
C GLN A 198 -9.46 -21.23 -3.70
N GLN A 199 -9.55 -22.55 -3.49
CA GLN A 199 -10.60 -23.38 -4.07
C GLN A 199 -12.01 -22.88 -3.69
N PRO A 200 -12.99 -22.99 -4.61
CA PRO A 200 -14.39 -22.72 -4.30
C PRO A 200 -14.87 -23.50 -3.07
N GLY A 201 -15.70 -22.87 -2.24
CA GLY A 201 -16.27 -23.51 -1.04
C GLY A 201 -15.45 -23.33 0.26
N GLN A 202 -14.21 -22.84 0.20
CA GLN A 202 -13.38 -22.61 1.40
C GLN A 202 -13.69 -21.30 2.16
N GLY A 203 -14.86 -20.70 1.94
CA GLY A 203 -15.26 -19.41 2.53
C GLY A 203 -14.92 -18.19 1.66
N CYS A 204 -15.00 -17.00 2.26
CA CYS A 204 -14.75 -15.74 1.56
C CYS A 204 -13.31 -15.68 1.03
N ARG A 205 -13.15 -15.25 -0.23
CA ARG A 205 -11.85 -15.08 -0.89
C ARG A 205 -11.39 -13.63 -0.92
N PHE A 206 -12.31 -12.68 -0.73
CA PHE A 206 -11.99 -11.26 -0.62
C PHE A 206 -11.40 -11.00 0.75
N ALA A 207 -10.19 -10.45 0.77
CA ALA A 207 -9.35 -10.41 1.93
C ALA A 207 -9.40 -9.04 2.62
N PHE A 208 -9.31 -7.98 1.82
CA PHE A 208 -9.44 -6.60 2.28
C PHE A 208 -9.78 -5.68 1.11
N CYS A 209 -10.25 -4.47 1.40
CA CYS A 209 -10.44 -3.40 0.43
C CYS A 209 -9.89 -2.08 0.99
N GLY A 210 -9.93 -1.03 0.19
CA GLY A 210 -9.53 0.30 0.65
C GLY A 210 -9.37 1.25 -0.52
N GLU A 211 -8.66 2.34 -0.27
CA GLU A 211 -8.52 3.44 -1.21
C GLU A 211 -7.04 3.80 -1.45
N ILE A 212 -6.65 3.87 -2.72
CA ILE A 212 -5.33 4.31 -3.14
C ILE A 212 -5.28 5.84 -3.09
N PHE A 213 -4.54 6.39 -2.13
CA PHE A 213 -4.40 7.83 -1.96
C PHE A 213 -3.05 8.38 -2.42
N ARG A 214 -1.98 7.58 -2.43
CA ARG A 214 -0.65 8.01 -2.89
C ARG A 214 -0.07 7.03 -3.91
N LYS A 215 0.37 7.57 -5.04
CA LYS A 215 0.97 6.85 -6.17
C LYS A 215 2.50 7.05 -6.15
N ASN A 216 3.24 6.23 -6.89
CA ASN A 216 4.72 6.29 -6.96
C ASN A 216 5.39 6.21 -5.59
N ALA A 217 4.91 5.28 -4.76
CA ALA A 217 5.36 5.05 -3.40
C ALA A 217 6.67 4.22 -3.30
N GLU A 218 7.53 4.32 -4.31
CA GLU A 218 8.80 3.58 -4.40
C GLU A 218 9.75 3.97 -3.25
N ILE A 219 9.79 5.27 -2.95
CA ILE A 219 10.66 5.86 -1.93
C ILE A 219 9.83 6.16 -0.67
N LEU A 220 9.38 5.11 0.02
CA LEU A 220 8.84 5.22 1.36
C LEU A 220 9.91 4.85 2.39
N LYS A 221 10.16 5.72 3.38
CA LYS A 221 11.02 5.39 4.53
C LYS A 221 10.27 4.40 5.42
N ARG A 222 10.73 3.16 5.45
CA ARG A 222 10.07 2.07 6.17
C ARG A 222 11.03 1.43 7.14
N PHE A 223 10.55 1.11 8.33
CA PHE A 223 11.34 0.38 9.33
C PHE A 223 10.55 -0.74 9.99
N SER A 224 11.25 -1.70 10.58
CA SER A 224 10.67 -2.65 11.53
C SER A 224 11.30 -2.46 12.90
N ARG A 225 10.46 -2.52 13.96
CA ARG A 225 10.95 -2.59 15.32
C ARG A 225 11.60 -3.96 15.57
N LYS A 226 12.76 -3.96 16.23
CA LYS A 226 13.46 -5.15 16.69
C LYS A 226 13.79 -4.97 18.16
N LEU A 227 13.57 -6.01 18.95
CA LEU A 227 14.00 -6.08 20.33
C LEU A 227 15.12 -7.12 20.41
N ARG A 228 16.25 -6.74 21.00
CA ARG A 228 17.29 -7.68 21.42
C ARG A 228 17.37 -7.68 22.93
N LYS A 229 17.49 -8.86 23.51
CA LYS A 229 17.65 -9.04 24.95
C LYS A 229 19.04 -9.59 25.24
N GLY A 230 19.57 -9.21 26.38
CA GLY A 230 20.80 -9.74 26.94
C GLY A 230 20.71 -9.75 28.45
N VAL A 231 21.84 -10.05 29.08
CA VAL A 231 21.94 -10.06 30.54
C VAL A 231 23.18 -9.32 31.01
N VAL A 232 23.08 -8.70 32.17
CA VAL A 232 24.24 -8.18 32.90
C VAL A 232 25.04 -9.36 33.43
N GLU A 233 26.29 -9.50 33.00
CA GLU A 233 27.17 -10.56 33.50
C GLU A 233 27.85 -10.13 34.80
N ARG A 234 28.37 -8.90 34.84
CA ARG A 234 28.98 -8.30 36.03
C ARG A 234 28.95 -6.78 35.97
N ILE A 235 28.94 -6.16 37.14
CA ILE A 235 29.10 -4.71 37.30
C ILE A 235 30.59 -4.42 37.52
N GLU A 236 31.14 -3.43 36.83
CA GLU A 236 32.53 -3.04 37.00
C GLU A 236 32.74 -2.26 38.31
N LYS A 237 33.97 -2.25 38.81
CA LYS A 237 34.31 -1.64 40.12
C LYS A 237 34.05 -0.13 40.19
N ASP A 238 33.93 0.53 39.04
CA ASP A 238 33.60 1.94 38.95
C ASP A 238 32.14 2.23 39.39
N GLY A 239 31.27 1.21 39.35
CA GLY A 239 29.84 1.32 39.62
C GLY A 239 29.05 2.04 38.53
N TYR A 240 29.68 2.45 37.42
CA TYR A 240 29.05 3.15 36.29
C TYR A 240 29.06 2.32 35.00
N SER A 241 29.83 1.22 34.97
CA SER A 241 29.94 0.36 33.80
C SER A 241 29.51 -1.07 34.12
N ALA A 242 28.94 -1.76 33.15
CA ALA A 242 28.60 -3.18 33.26
C ALA A 242 29.04 -3.94 32.02
N ILE A 243 29.52 -5.17 32.23
CA ILE A 243 29.78 -6.12 31.15
C ILE A 243 28.52 -6.95 30.94
N CYS A 244 28.04 -6.94 29.71
CA CYS A 244 26.79 -7.57 29.31
C CYS A 244 27.06 -8.67 28.26
N THR A 245 26.17 -9.66 28.21
CA THR A 245 26.29 -10.82 27.33
C THR A 245 24.93 -11.29 26.80
N GLY A 246 24.93 -12.25 25.88
CA GLY A 246 23.71 -12.89 25.37
C GLY A 246 22.92 -12.10 24.32
N MET A 247 23.33 -10.86 24.01
CA MET A 247 22.65 -10.01 23.01
C MET A 247 23.26 -10.06 21.61
N PHE A 248 24.57 -10.27 21.52
CA PHE A 248 25.35 -10.21 20.28
C PHE A 248 26.19 -11.47 20.11
N LYS A 249 26.47 -11.83 18.85
CA LYS A 249 27.42 -12.91 18.52
C LYS A 249 28.85 -12.37 18.51
N ALA A 250 29.84 -13.25 18.60
CA ALA A 250 31.26 -12.89 18.63
C ALA A 250 31.71 -12.08 17.40
N GLU A 251 31.15 -12.40 16.23
CA GLU A 251 31.42 -11.77 14.94
C GLU A 251 30.68 -10.44 14.70
N THR A 252 29.96 -9.92 15.70
CA THR A 252 29.18 -8.68 15.55
C THR A 252 30.10 -7.47 15.41
N ASN A 253 29.87 -6.64 14.39
CA ASN A 253 30.52 -5.34 14.28
C ASN A 253 29.90 -4.35 15.28
N PHE A 254 30.61 -4.08 16.38
CA PHE A 254 30.14 -3.20 17.46
C PHE A 254 30.17 -1.72 17.12
N GLU A 255 30.88 -1.27 16.08
CA GLU A 255 30.88 0.14 15.66
C GLU A 255 29.46 0.61 15.27
N ILE A 256 28.62 -0.31 14.75
CA ILE A 256 27.23 -0.02 14.39
C ILE A 256 26.37 0.28 15.63
N PHE A 257 26.69 -0.34 16.77
CA PHE A 257 25.90 -0.28 17.99
C PHE A 257 26.47 0.69 19.02
N ARG A 258 27.58 1.34 18.72
CA ARG A 258 28.21 2.30 19.60
C ARG A 258 27.24 3.45 19.89
N ASN A 259 27.17 3.85 21.16
CA ASN A 259 26.24 4.85 21.69
C ASN A 259 24.75 4.46 21.64
N PHE A 260 24.41 3.21 21.25
CA PHE A 260 23.02 2.79 21.30
C PHE A 260 22.56 2.64 22.75
N GLN A 261 21.33 3.09 23.00
CA GLN A 261 20.74 3.07 24.32
C GLN A 261 20.16 1.69 24.65
N ILE A 262 20.43 1.22 25.86
CA ILE A 262 19.85 0.02 26.44
C ILE A 262 19.12 0.36 27.74
N ILE A 263 18.12 -0.45 28.07
CA ILE A 263 17.31 -0.31 29.28
C ILE A 263 17.50 -1.56 30.11
N THR A 264 17.76 -1.38 31.40
CA THR A 264 17.81 -2.47 32.39
C THR A 264 16.41 -2.73 32.95
N ALA A 265 16.13 -3.95 33.40
CA ALA A 265 14.84 -4.29 34.00
C ALA A 265 14.52 -3.45 35.25
N SER A 266 15.54 -3.01 35.99
CA SER A 266 15.47 -2.15 37.17
C SER A 266 15.27 -0.67 36.84
N GLY A 267 15.35 -0.27 35.56
CA GLY A 267 15.06 1.09 35.08
C GLY A 267 16.25 1.90 34.57
N PRO A 268 17.47 1.84 35.16
CA PRO A 268 18.64 2.55 34.65
C PRO A 268 18.88 2.34 33.15
N ARG A 269 19.26 3.42 32.47
CA ARG A 269 19.54 3.46 31.04
C ARG A 269 21.03 3.63 30.82
N GLY A 270 21.58 2.84 29.91
CA GLY A 270 22.99 2.87 29.58
C GLY A 270 23.23 3.00 28.08
N THR A 271 24.46 3.31 27.70
CA THR A 271 24.92 3.38 26.31
C THR A 271 25.97 2.32 26.06
N ILE A 272 25.88 1.62 24.92
CA ILE A 272 26.88 0.65 24.51
C ILE A 272 28.17 1.38 24.14
N GLU A 273 29.26 1.06 24.84
CA GLU A 273 30.59 1.63 24.58
C GLU A 273 31.30 0.87 23.45
N GLY A 274 31.24 -0.46 23.49
CA GLY A 274 31.88 -1.32 22.49
C GLY A 274 32.01 -2.77 22.93
N ALA A 275 32.72 -3.54 22.12
CA ALA A 275 33.00 -4.96 22.38
C ALA A 275 33.89 -5.16 23.61
N PHE A 276 33.68 -6.25 24.33
CA PHE A 276 34.52 -6.69 25.44
C PHE A 276 35.01 -8.12 25.20
N GLY A 277 36.23 -8.26 24.69
CA GLY A 277 36.82 -9.58 24.38
C GLY A 277 36.24 -10.23 23.10
N LYS A 278 36.34 -11.57 23.01
CA LYS A 278 36.03 -12.34 21.78
C LYS A 278 34.73 -13.15 21.83
N SER A 279 33.90 -12.98 22.85
CA SER A 279 32.72 -13.82 23.12
C SER A 279 31.37 -13.11 22.90
N GLY A 280 31.34 -12.02 22.12
CA GLY A 280 30.13 -11.23 21.90
C GLY A 280 29.68 -10.43 23.13
N LYS A 281 30.49 -10.43 24.19
CA LYS A 281 30.30 -9.57 25.36
C LYS A 281 30.59 -8.12 24.98
N PHE A 282 29.98 -7.21 25.71
CA PHE A 282 30.07 -5.79 25.43
C PHE A 282 29.97 -4.99 26.71
N ARG A 283 30.56 -3.80 26.69
CA ARG A 283 30.50 -2.87 27.81
C ARG A 283 29.37 -1.88 27.58
N VAL A 284 28.63 -1.61 28.65
CA VAL A 284 27.62 -0.56 28.72
C VAL A 284 28.02 0.41 29.83
N THR A 285 27.96 1.71 29.54
CA THR A 285 28.21 2.80 30.49
C THR A 285 26.89 3.46 30.86
N PHE A 286 26.74 3.83 32.13
CA PHE A 286 25.54 4.45 32.68
C PHE A 286 25.86 5.86 33.19
N PRO A 287 24.93 6.83 33.07
CA PRO A 287 25.13 8.19 33.57
C PRO A 287 25.03 8.29 35.09
N GLN A 288 24.54 7.24 35.77
CA GLN A 288 24.39 7.15 37.22
C GLN A 288 25.03 5.87 37.75
N LYS A 289 25.33 5.83 39.06
CA LYS A 289 25.80 4.60 39.70
C LYS A 289 24.71 3.53 39.70
N ILE A 290 25.09 2.31 39.34
CA ILE A 290 24.18 1.16 39.20
C ILE A 290 24.46 0.02 40.18
N ASP A 291 25.53 0.09 40.97
CA ASP A 291 26.03 -0.94 41.89
C ASP A 291 25.01 -1.40 42.96
N LYS A 292 24.01 -0.57 43.27
CA LYS A 292 22.93 -0.89 44.22
C LYS A 292 21.54 -1.03 43.57
N ILE A 293 21.47 -0.84 42.26
CA ILE A 293 20.20 -0.79 41.52
C ILE A 293 20.08 -1.98 40.59
N VAL A 294 21.12 -2.20 39.79
CA VAL A 294 21.21 -3.28 38.82
C VAL A 294 21.84 -4.50 39.47
N GLN A 295 21.37 -5.69 39.15
CA GLN A 295 21.90 -6.95 39.66
C GLN A 295 22.61 -7.77 38.58
N GLU A 296 23.52 -8.67 38.98
CA GLU A 296 24.04 -9.68 38.07
C GLU A 296 22.92 -10.59 37.58
N LYS A 297 23.01 -11.02 36.32
CA LYS A 297 22.00 -11.78 35.57
C LYS A 297 20.71 -11.02 35.27
N GLU A 298 20.63 -9.73 35.58
CA GLU A 298 19.49 -8.91 35.23
C GLU A 298 19.33 -8.79 33.71
N GLU A 299 18.08 -8.80 33.24
CA GLU A 299 17.76 -8.63 31.83
C GLU A 299 18.00 -7.19 31.37
N ILE A 300 18.61 -7.05 30.19
CA ILE A 300 18.73 -5.77 29.49
C ILE A 300 18.07 -5.87 28.11
N SER A 301 17.46 -4.76 27.69
CA SER A 301 16.74 -4.65 26.43
C SER A 301 17.32 -3.55 25.55
N LEU A 302 17.52 -3.87 24.28
CA LEU A 302 17.91 -2.94 23.22
C LEU A 302 16.79 -2.89 22.17
N PHE A 303 16.15 -1.73 22.05
CA PHE A 303 15.10 -1.49 21.07
C PHE A 303 15.69 -0.78 19.84
N LEU A 304 15.41 -1.33 18.66
CA LEU A 304 15.98 -0.90 17.40
C LEU A 304 14.89 -0.63 16.36
N LYS A 305 15.04 0.44 15.59
CA LYS A 305 14.41 0.58 14.27
C LYS A 305 15.39 0.06 13.23
N LYS A 306 15.01 -0.97 12.47
CA LYS A 306 15.73 -1.42 11.27
C LYS A 306 15.05 -0.86 10.03
N TYR A 307 15.69 0.10 9.38
CA TYR A 307 15.21 0.68 8.14
C TYR A 307 15.44 -0.27 6.96
N HIS A 308 14.44 -0.43 6.10
CA HIS A 308 14.49 -1.37 4.97
C HIS A 308 15.17 -0.78 3.74
N ASN A 309 15.18 0.54 3.61
CA ASN A 309 15.72 1.24 2.44
C ASN A 309 17.25 1.20 2.40
N ASP A 310 17.91 1.39 3.55
CA ASP A 310 19.37 1.55 3.68
C ASP A 310 20.00 0.56 4.67
N ASN A 311 19.20 -0.37 5.23
CA ASN A 311 19.60 -1.28 6.31
C ASN A 311 20.16 -0.58 7.57
N ARG A 312 19.89 0.72 7.74
CA ARG A 312 20.33 1.48 8.91
C ARG A 312 19.62 0.99 10.17
N LEU A 313 20.38 0.91 11.26
CA LEU A 313 19.87 0.63 12.60
C LEU A 313 19.93 1.91 13.44
N ILE A 314 18.87 2.19 14.17
CA ILE A 314 18.81 3.28 15.14
C ILE A 314 18.23 2.73 16.44
N SER A 315 18.88 3.00 17.57
CA SER A 315 18.29 2.71 18.88
C SER A 315 17.23 3.75 19.24
N TYR A 316 16.17 3.32 19.94
CA TYR A 316 15.18 4.23 20.50
C TYR A 316 14.72 3.72 21.87
N ILE A 317 14.07 4.59 22.64
CA ILE A 317 13.38 4.20 23.88
C ILE A 317 11.86 4.24 23.58
N PRO A 318 11.12 3.15 23.80
CA PRO A 318 9.66 3.14 23.68
C PRO A 318 9.01 4.21 24.56
N ASP A 319 7.93 4.84 24.09
CA ASP A 319 7.28 5.96 24.79
C ASP A 319 6.73 5.56 26.17
N ASP A 320 6.30 4.32 26.33
CA ASP A 320 5.86 3.70 27.59
C ASP A 320 7.01 3.49 28.59
N LEU A 321 8.25 3.53 28.12
CA LEU A 321 9.48 3.38 28.91
C LEU A 321 10.30 4.66 28.97
N LYS A 322 9.81 5.79 28.43
CA LYS A 322 10.50 7.09 28.43
C LYS A 322 10.50 7.78 29.78
#